data_AF-A0A7V2W889-F1
#
_entry.id   AF-A0A7V2W889-F1
#
_cell.length_a   1.000
_cell.length_b   1.000
_cell.length_c   1.000
_cell.angle_alpha   90.00
_cell.angle_beta   90.00
_cell.angle_gamma   90.00
#
_symmetry.space_group_name_H-M   'P 1'
#
loop_
_entity.id
_entity.type
_entity.pdbx_description
1 polymer ?
#
loop_
_entity_poly.entity_id
_entity_poly.type
_entity_poly.pdbx_seq_one_letter_code
_entity_poly.pdbx_strand_id
1 'polypeptide(L)'
;MNSTPNFNIGKQTFKHVADLEWFEGALLSLFREQDTSKLFLMHWVDIEEECHRWLFFPIAPRALRLYLEGKLSNQDLFFLDASPTVKILDINGGLKLHKITEVEKNSLPKDFRPSKDGYFQKELCNGFNEIISLLKKYSLEAGKYEWAMAA
;
A
#
# COMPACT_ATOMS: atom_id res chain seq x y z
N MET A 1 14.09 16.09 0.19
CA MET A 1 13.13 15.75 -0.87
C MET A 1 13.69 14.56 -1.64
N ASN A 2 13.30 13.35 -1.28
CA ASN A 2 13.43 12.19 -2.16
C ASN A 2 12.00 11.69 -2.35
N SER A 3 11.31 12.18 -3.37
CA SER A 3 10.04 11.60 -3.79
C SER A 3 10.34 10.19 -4.28
N THR A 4 9.82 9.17 -3.60
CA THR A 4 9.86 7.78 -4.07
C THR A 4 9.31 7.77 -5.49
N PRO A 5 10.03 7.20 -6.48
CA PRO A 5 9.66 7.38 -7.87
C PRO A 5 8.32 6.75 -8.19
N ASN A 6 7.67 7.28 -9.23
CA ASN A 6 6.55 6.60 -9.85
C ASN A 6 7.05 5.25 -10.39
N PHE A 7 6.22 4.22 -10.29
CA PHE A 7 6.50 2.94 -10.94
C PHE A 7 5.30 2.50 -11.77
N ASN A 8 5.57 1.65 -12.76
CA ASN A 8 4.57 1.19 -13.71
C ASN A 8 4.34 -0.30 -13.54
N ILE A 9 3.07 -0.73 -13.57
CA ILE A 9 2.69 -2.12 -13.77
C ILE A 9 1.88 -2.19 -15.07
N GLY A 10 2.48 -2.75 -16.12
CA GLY A 10 1.90 -2.73 -17.45
C GLY A 10 1.69 -1.29 -17.94
N LYS A 11 0.43 -0.91 -18.21
CA LYS A 11 0.05 0.45 -18.65
C LYS A 11 -0.30 1.39 -17.50
N GLN A 12 -0.41 0.88 -16.28
CA GLN A 12 -0.85 1.65 -15.11
C GLN A 12 0.34 2.34 -14.46
N THR A 13 0.18 3.61 -14.13
CA THR A 13 1.20 4.42 -13.43
C THR A 13 0.78 4.63 -11.98
N PHE A 14 1.68 4.30 -11.05
CA PHE A 14 1.47 4.45 -9.62
C PHE A 14 2.38 5.53 -9.08
N LYS A 15 1.78 6.53 -8.44
CA LYS A 15 2.51 7.62 -7.78
C LYS A 15 2.57 7.37 -6.29
N HIS A 16 3.77 7.44 -5.74
CA HIS A 16 3.97 7.44 -4.29
C HIS A 16 3.29 8.65 -3.66
N VAL A 17 2.61 8.41 -2.55
CA VAL A 17 1.94 9.46 -1.76
C VAL A 17 2.73 9.72 -0.47
N ALA A 18 3.03 8.66 0.28
CA ALA A 18 3.63 8.72 1.60
C ALA A 18 4.09 7.33 2.05
N ASP A 19 4.97 7.28 3.05
CA ASP A 19 5.32 6.07 3.77
C ASP A 19 4.56 6.05 5.10
N LEU A 20 3.70 5.05 5.27
CA LEU A 20 2.93 4.80 6.49
C LEU A 20 3.83 4.26 7.61
N GLU A 21 4.85 3.50 7.23
CA GLU A 21 5.86 2.94 8.14
C GLU A 21 7.24 3.03 7.49
N TRP A 22 8.16 3.75 8.15
CA TRP A 22 9.53 3.94 7.71
C TRP A 22 10.52 3.66 8.84
N PHE A 23 11.45 2.74 8.60
CA PHE A 23 12.56 2.42 9.51
C PHE A 23 13.76 1.94 8.69
N GLU A 24 14.79 2.78 8.56
CA GLU A 24 15.96 2.54 7.69
C GLU A 24 15.60 2.20 6.22
N GLY A 25 14.37 2.52 5.81
CA GLY A 25 13.74 2.14 4.56
C GLY A 25 12.22 2.11 4.69
N ALA A 26 11.49 2.11 3.57
CA ALA A 26 10.03 1.99 3.60
C ALA A 26 9.64 0.55 3.93
N LEU A 27 8.74 0.38 4.89
CA LEU A 27 8.14 -0.92 5.22
C LEU A 27 6.69 -1.00 4.74
N LEU A 28 5.99 0.14 4.73
CA LEU A 28 4.64 0.25 4.22
C LEU A 28 4.45 1.60 3.54
N SER A 29 4.15 1.59 2.24
CA SER A 29 4.00 2.80 1.43
C SER A 29 2.62 2.88 0.80
N LEU A 30 2.08 4.10 0.72
CA LEU A 30 0.83 4.42 0.06
C LEU A 30 1.08 4.92 -1.36
N PHE A 31 0.38 4.32 -2.32
CA PHE A 31 0.41 4.70 -3.72
C PHE A 31 -0.99 5.09 -4.21
N ARG A 32 -1.01 5.98 -5.20
CA ARG A 32 -2.22 6.35 -5.95
C ARG A 32 -2.00 6.07 -7.43
N GLU A 33 -2.85 5.22 -7.99
CA GLU A 33 -2.91 4.97 -9.42
C GLU A 33 -3.42 6.23 -10.14
N GLN A 34 -2.73 6.64 -11.21
CA GLN A 34 -2.94 7.98 -11.80
C GLN A 34 -4.28 8.12 -12.54
N ASP A 35 -4.75 7.08 -13.22
CA ASP A 35 -5.92 7.19 -14.10
C ASP A 35 -7.24 7.05 -13.32
N THR A 36 -7.33 6.08 -12.43
CA THR A 36 -8.54 5.75 -11.64
C THR A 36 -8.55 6.40 -10.27
N SER A 37 -7.42 6.96 -9.84
CA SER A 37 -7.22 7.45 -8.47
C SER A 37 -7.35 6.36 -7.40
N LYS A 38 -7.32 5.07 -7.73
CA LYS A 38 -7.37 4.00 -6.71
C LYS A 38 -6.14 4.03 -5.81
N LEU A 39 -6.34 3.73 -4.52
CA LEU A 39 -5.27 3.65 -3.54
C LEU A 39 -4.75 2.22 -3.44
N PHE A 40 -3.45 2.10 -3.24
CA PHE A 40 -2.75 0.83 -3.08
C PHE A 40 -1.74 0.93 -1.96
N LEU A 41 -1.53 -0.18 -1.26
CA LEU A 41 -0.42 -0.33 -0.33
C LEU A 41 0.66 -1.20 -0.96
N MET A 42 1.90 -0.83 -0.67
CA MET A 42 3.09 -1.62 -0.95
C MET A 42 3.75 -1.96 0.38
N HIS A 43 3.80 -3.24 0.74
CA HIS A 43 4.32 -3.72 2.02
C HIS A 43 5.58 -4.54 1.78
N TRP A 44 6.70 -4.12 2.37
CA TRP A 44 7.95 -4.86 2.30
C TRP A 44 7.83 -6.15 3.11
N VAL A 45 8.28 -7.28 2.55
CA VAL A 45 8.20 -8.57 3.24
C VAL A 45 9.51 -9.33 3.29
N ASP A 46 10.37 -9.18 2.28
CA ASP A 46 11.58 -9.99 2.19
C ASP A 46 12.61 -9.35 1.24
N ILE A 47 13.82 -9.88 1.26
CA ILE A 47 14.86 -9.66 0.26
C ILE A 47 15.38 -11.01 -0.22
N GLU A 48 15.33 -11.24 -1.54
CA GLU A 48 15.88 -12.44 -2.16
C GLU A 48 16.87 -12.02 -3.24
N GLU A 49 18.12 -12.48 -3.10
CA GLU A 49 19.25 -12.08 -3.95
C GLU A 49 19.42 -10.55 -3.99
N GLU A 50 19.18 -9.92 -5.15
CA GLU A 50 19.28 -8.48 -5.37
C GLU A 50 17.91 -7.76 -5.40
N CYS A 51 16.82 -8.47 -5.11
CA CYS A 51 15.45 -7.95 -5.20
C CYS A 51 14.78 -7.86 -3.82
N HIS A 52 14.20 -6.70 -3.54
CA HIS A 52 13.25 -6.52 -2.46
C HIS A 52 11.88 -7.03 -2.93
N ARG A 53 11.24 -7.84 -2.09
CA ARG A 53 9.92 -8.39 -2.33
C ARG A 53 8.86 -7.59 -1.61
N TRP A 54 7.82 -7.24 -2.34
CA TRP A 54 6.75 -6.39 -1.84
C TRP A 54 5.39 -7.02 -2.12
N LEU A 55 4.48 -6.98 -1.14
CA LEU A 55 3.06 -7.19 -1.40
C LEU A 55 2.44 -5.91 -1.92
N PHE A 56 1.60 -6.01 -2.94
CA PHE A 56 0.93 -4.88 -3.56
C PHE A 56 -0.56 -5.16 -3.73
N PHE A 57 -1.40 -4.38 -3.05
CA PHE A 57 -2.84 -4.61 -2.99
C PHE A 57 -3.64 -3.31 -2.86
N PRO A 58 -4.88 -3.25 -3.38
CA PRO A 58 -5.71 -2.06 -3.31
C PRO A 58 -6.23 -1.85 -1.89
N ILE A 59 -6.52 -0.59 -1.54
CA ILE A 59 -7.24 -0.25 -0.31
C ILE A 59 -8.33 0.79 -0.56
N ALA A 60 -9.40 0.73 0.22
CA ALA A 60 -10.40 1.78 0.27
C ALA A 60 -9.90 2.98 1.11
N PRO A 61 -10.25 4.24 0.76
CA PRO A 61 -9.89 5.41 1.57
C PRO A 61 -10.49 5.36 2.98
N ARG A 62 -11.67 4.73 3.13
CA ARG A 62 -12.29 4.48 4.44
C ARG A 62 -11.44 3.55 5.30
N ALA A 63 -10.94 2.45 4.72
CA ALA A 63 -10.06 1.51 5.42
C ALA A 63 -8.77 2.21 5.86
N LEU A 64 -8.15 3.00 4.98
CA LEU A 64 -6.98 3.80 5.33
C LEU A 64 -7.24 4.73 6.52
N ARG A 65 -8.39 5.42 6.53
CA ARG A 65 -8.76 6.29 7.65
C ARG A 65 -8.86 5.52 8.97
N LEU A 66 -9.52 4.36 8.97
CA LEU A 66 -9.66 3.53 10.17
C LEU A 66 -8.30 3.03 10.68
N TYR A 67 -7.39 2.68 9.77
CA TYR A 67 -6.01 2.32 10.12
C TYR A 67 -5.26 3.49 10.77
N LEU A 68 -5.32 4.69 10.21
CA LEU A 68 -4.70 5.90 10.79
C LEU A 68 -5.28 6.27 12.16
N GLU A 69 -6.51 5.87 12.44
CA GLU A 69 -7.17 6.04 13.75
C GLU A 69 -6.83 4.91 14.74
N GLY A 70 -5.98 3.95 14.36
CA GLY A 70 -5.58 2.81 15.19
C GLY A 70 -6.67 1.74 15.33
N LYS A 71 -7.70 1.76 14.48
CA LYS A 71 -8.83 0.80 14.55
C LYS A 71 -8.63 -0.46 13.73
N LEU A 72 -7.70 -0.42 12.78
CA LEU A 72 -7.28 -1.55 11.96
C LEU A 72 -5.78 -1.75 12.12
N SER A 73 -5.35 -3.01 12.12
CA SER A 73 -3.94 -3.41 11.98
C SER A 73 -3.54 -3.52 10.50
N ASN A 74 -2.24 -3.69 10.24
CA ASN A 74 -1.70 -4.02 8.93
C ASN A 74 -2.34 -5.31 8.38
N GLN A 75 -2.61 -6.30 9.24
CA GLN A 75 -3.27 -7.53 8.84
C GLN A 75 -4.73 -7.30 8.47
N ASP A 76 -5.46 -6.48 9.23
CA ASP A 76 -6.84 -6.16 8.91
C ASP A 76 -6.92 -5.47 7.55
N LEU A 77 -6.05 -4.49 7.28
CA LEU A 77 -5.96 -3.83 5.97
C LEU A 77 -5.74 -4.82 4.82
N PHE A 78 -4.88 -5.81 5.03
CA PHE A 78 -4.54 -6.81 4.03
C PHE A 78 -5.71 -7.75 3.67
N PHE A 79 -6.50 -8.15 4.68
CA PHE A 79 -7.63 -9.07 4.50
C PHE A 79 -8.98 -8.38 4.30
N LEU A 80 -9.09 -7.07 4.53
CA LEU A 80 -10.34 -6.32 4.32
C LEU A 80 -10.72 -6.24 2.84
N ASP A 81 -9.73 -6.14 1.96
CA ASP A 81 -9.96 -6.22 0.52
C ASP A 81 -10.50 -7.60 0.13
N ALA A 82 -11.67 -7.62 -0.51
CA ALA A 82 -12.38 -8.83 -0.92
C ALA A 82 -11.66 -9.65 -1.99
N SER A 83 -10.58 -9.13 -2.59
CA SER A 83 -9.76 -9.93 -3.50
C SER A 83 -9.18 -11.16 -2.78
N PRO A 84 -9.38 -12.38 -3.32
CA PRO A 84 -8.75 -13.57 -2.77
C PRO A 84 -7.25 -13.62 -3.06
N THR A 85 -6.75 -12.77 -3.96
CA THR A 85 -5.36 -12.73 -4.40
C THR A 85 -4.66 -11.43 -4.05
N VAL A 86 -3.32 -11.47 -4.03
CA VAL A 86 -2.42 -10.33 -3.90
C VAL A 86 -1.27 -10.44 -4.91
N LYS A 87 -0.74 -9.30 -5.34
CA LYS A 87 0.46 -9.24 -6.17
C LYS A 87 1.72 -9.19 -5.31
N ILE A 88 2.71 -9.98 -5.69
CA ILE A 88 4.08 -9.92 -5.21
C ILE A 88 4.92 -9.22 -6.29
N LEU A 89 5.60 -8.15 -5.91
CA LEU A 89 6.51 -7.38 -6.77
C LEU A 89 7.95 -7.63 -6.31
N ASP A 90 8.79 -8.10 -7.23
CA ASP A 90 10.23 -8.17 -6.99
C ASP A 90 10.88 -6.94 -7.66
N ILE A 91 11.44 -6.04 -6.83
CA ILE A 91 12.01 -4.75 -7.24
C ILE A 91 13.47 -4.70 -6.79
N ASN A 92 14.41 -4.42 -7.71
CA ASN A 92 15.83 -4.34 -7.34
C ASN A 92 16.23 -2.96 -6.78
N GLY A 93 17.50 -2.83 -6.36
CA GLY A 93 18.07 -1.57 -5.85
C GLY A 93 18.08 -0.40 -6.84
N GLY A 94 17.84 -0.64 -8.13
CA GLY A 94 17.62 0.39 -9.15
C GLY A 94 16.16 0.80 -9.33
N LEU A 95 15.26 0.34 -8.46
CA LEU A 95 13.81 0.55 -8.50
C LEU A 95 13.16 0.00 -9.79
N LYS A 96 13.82 -0.99 -10.41
CA LYS A 96 13.32 -1.69 -11.58
C LYS A 96 12.51 -2.90 -11.13
N LEU A 97 11.28 -2.98 -11.64
CA LEU A 97 10.41 -4.14 -11.46
C LEU A 97 10.94 -5.30 -12.32
N HIS A 98 11.28 -6.41 -11.68
CA HIS A 98 11.77 -7.63 -12.33
C HIS A 98 10.67 -8.63 -12.57
N LYS A 99 9.80 -8.82 -11.58
CA LYS A 99 8.76 -9.85 -11.62
C LYS A 99 7.51 -9.39 -10.89
N ILE A 100 6.38 -9.85 -11.41
CA ILE A 100 5.06 -9.73 -10.79
C ILE A 100 4.49 -11.14 -10.71
N THR A 101 4.11 -11.56 -9.51
CA THR A 101 3.41 -12.83 -9.29
C THR A 101 2.09 -12.54 -8.60
N GLU A 102 1.00 -13.16 -9.03
CA GLU A 102 -0.28 -13.09 -8.31
C GLU A 102 -0.48 -14.42 -7.56
N VAL A 103 -0.79 -14.33 -6.28
CA VAL A 103 -0.96 -15.49 -5.40
C VAL A 103 -2.21 -15.34 -4.54
N GLU A 104 -2.80 -16.45 -4.14
CA GLU A 104 -3.89 -16.41 -3.15
C GLU A 104 -3.38 -15.95 -1.78
N LYS A 105 -4.11 -15.04 -1.13
CA LYS A 105 -3.75 -14.48 0.19
C LYS A 105 -3.56 -15.59 1.24
N ASN A 106 -4.39 -16.62 1.19
CA ASN A 106 -4.33 -17.76 2.11
C ASN A 106 -3.14 -18.70 1.86
N SER A 107 -2.53 -18.61 0.68
CA SER A 107 -1.39 -19.41 0.25
C SER A 107 -0.05 -18.69 0.45
N LEU A 108 -0.07 -17.43 0.91
CA LEU A 108 1.15 -16.71 1.27
C LEU A 108 1.90 -17.42 2.40
N PRO A 109 3.24 -17.47 2.33
CA PRO A 109 4.09 -17.81 3.46
C PRO A 109 3.69 -17.02 4.69
N LYS A 110 3.74 -17.64 5.87
CA LYS A 110 3.35 -16.97 7.12
C LYS A 110 4.15 -15.70 7.37
N ASP A 111 5.44 -15.73 7.06
CA ASP A 111 6.36 -14.62 7.31
C ASP A 111 6.14 -13.44 6.37
N PHE A 112 5.40 -13.63 5.27
CA PHE A 112 5.00 -12.52 4.38
C PHE A 112 3.68 -11.87 4.82
N ARG A 113 2.95 -12.48 5.77
CA ARG A 113 1.67 -11.93 6.20
C ARG A 113 1.92 -10.78 7.16
N PRO A 114 1.26 -9.62 6.97
CA PRO A 114 1.43 -8.51 7.90
C PRO A 114 1.04 -8.89 9.33
N SER A 115 1.69 -8.26 10.30
CA SER A 115 1.45 -8.49 11.72
C SER A 115 0.02 -8.10 12.14
N LYS A 116 -0.55 -8.90 13.05
CA LYS A 116 -1.83 -8.61 13.73
C LYS A 116 -1.75 -7.42 14.68
N ASP A 117 -0.56 -7.16 15.21
CA ASP A 117 -0.30 -6.10 16.18
C ASP A 117 0.34 -4.86 15.52
N GLY A 118 0.44 -4.87 14.18
CA GLY A 118 1.00 -3.76 13.40
C GLY A 118 -0.02 -2.64 13.22
N TYR A 119 -0.21 -1.80 14.24
CA TYR A 119 -1.07 -0.61 14.16
C TYR A 119 -0.29 0.62 13.69
N PHE A 120 -1.02 1.60 13.15
CA PHE A 120 -0.43 2.85 12.71
C PHE A 120 0.31 3.57 13.84
N GLN A 121 1.56 3.95 13.58
CA GLN A 121 2.38 4.76 14.47
C GLN A 121 2.77 6.04 13.74
N LYS A 122 2.27 7.18 14.23
CA LYS A 122 2.44 8.47 13.54
C LYS A 122 3.91 8.88 13.45
N GLU A 123 4.71 8.48 14.43
CA GLU A 123 6.13 8.77 14.57
C GLU A 123 6.97 8.08 13.49
N LEU A 124 6.49 6.94 12.98
CA LEU A 124 7.11 6.16 11.90
C LEU A 124 6.60 6.57 10.51
N CYS A 125 5.62 7.47 10.45
CA CYS A 125 5.00 7.89 9.20
C CYS A 125 5.73 9.09 8.59
N ASN A 126 6.14 8.94 7.34
CA ASN A 126 6.68 10.01 6.52
C ASN A 126 5.63 10.43 5.48
N GLY A 127 4.98 11.57 5.69
CA GLY A 127 3.94 12.09 4.79
C GLY A 127 2.51 12.07 5.36
N PHE A 128 2.36 12.16 6.69
CA PHE A 128 1.04 12.14 7.34
C PHE A 128 0.09 13.23 6.83
N ASN A 129 0.60 14.45 6.62
CA ASN A 129 -0.23 15.58 6.18
C ASN A 129 -0.73 15.41 4.73
N GLU A 130 0.08 14.80 3.89
CA GLU A 130 -0.21 14.44 2.50
C GLU A 130 -1.34 13.41 2.49
N ILE A 131 -1.28 12.38 3.33
CA ILE A 131 -2.33 11.37 3.48
C ILE A 131 -3.64 12.01 3.93
N ILE A 132 -3.62 12.86 4.97
CA ILE A 132 -4.82 13.53 5.47
C ILE A 132 -5.44 14.45 4.40
N SER A 133 -4.60 15.18 3.66
CA SER A 133 -5.08 16.06 2.57
C SER A 133 -5.72 15.25 1.44
N LEU A 134 -5.12 14.11 1.10
CA LEU A 134 -5.66 13.19 0.12
C LEU A 134 -7.01 12.60 0.56
N LEU A 135 -7.11 12.11 1.80
CA LEU A 135 -8.35 11.57 2.36
C LEU A 135 -9.48 12.59 2.45
N LYS A 136 -9.16 13.87 2.71
CA LYS A 136 -10.14 14.97 2.63
C LYS A 136 -10.68 15.12 1.22
N LYS A 137 -9.81 15.06 0.19
CA LYS A 137 -10.23 15.11 -1.22
C LYS A 137 -11.20 13.98 -1.56
N TYR A 138 -10.89 12.73 -1.19
CA TYR A 138 -11.81 11.60 -1.42
C TYR A 138 -13.17 11.79 -0.74
N SER A 139 -13.19 12.34 0.48
CA SER A 139 -14.45 12.61 1.19
C SER A 139 -15.32 13.66 0.50
N LEU A 140 -14.70 14.71 -0.06
CA LEU A 140 -15.41 15.78 -0.77
C LEU A 140 -15.90 15.33 -2.16
N GLU A 141 -15.18 14.38 -2.76
CA GLU A 141 -15.44 13.84 -4.09
C GLU A 141 -16.12 12.46 -4.04
N ALA A 142 -16.77 12.09 -2.92
CA ALA A 142 -17.30 10.74 -2.70
C ALA A 142 -18.28 10.27 -3.80
N GLY A 143 -19.05 11.19 -4.40
CA GLY A 143 -19.92 10.90 -5.54
C GLY A 143 -19.21 10.66 -6.88
N LYS A 144 -17.90 10.92 -6.98
CA LYS A 144 -17.07 10.67 -8.17
C LYS A 144 -16.29 9.35 -8.09
N TYR A 145 -16.15 8.77 -6.90
CA TYR A 145 -15.40 7.54 -6.66
C TYR A 145 -16.29 6.53 -5.95
N GLU A 146 -17.18 5.86 -6.68
CA GLU A 146 -18.08 4.84 -6.11
C GLU A 146 -17.29 3.75 -5.33
N TRP A 147 -16.07 3.43 -5.76
CA TRP A 147 -15.17 2.49 -5.07
C TRP A 147 -14.63 3.00 -3.72
N ALA A 148 -14.62 4.32 -3.49
CA ALA A 148 -14.08 4.91 -2.26
C ALA A 148 -15.01 4.71 -1.04
N MET A 149 -16.26 4.34 -1.29
CA MET A 149 -17.30 4.12 -0.26
C MET A 149 -17.50 2.66 0.10
N ALA A 150 -17.03 1.72 -0.74
CA ALA A 150 -17.07 0.30 -0.45
C ALA A 150 -16.10 -0.02 0.70
N ALA A 151 -16.65 -0.63 1.75
CA ALA A 151 -15.90 -1.10 2.91
C ALA A 151 -15.26 -2.45 2.60
#